data_AF-A0AA44CKC7-F1
#
_entry.id   AF-A0AA44CKC7-F1
#
_cell.length_a   1.000
_cell.length_b   1.000
_cell.length_c   1.000
_cell.angle_alpha   90.00
_cell.angle_beta   90.00
_cell.angle_gamma   90.00
#
_symmetry.space_group_name_H-M   'P 1'
#
loop_
_entity.id
_entity.type
_entity.pdbx_description
1 polymer ?
#
loop_
_entity_poly.entity_id
_entity_poly.type
_entity_poly.pdbx_seq_one_letter_code
_entity_poly.pdbx_strand_id
1 'polypeptide(L)'
;MSTGFSIPSAVYRIKQLKEAEPESWSDLCQAVTQAYRQIKMQPQTTDHSCLTICEHSGNTSLRFDDSLIGLGVISFNGSRAHQQAGDAFILTRGIHQTADYSCNTNHLPYSFLVRVVLLLADFYCPTSWQITTDIPLSDWQQTADWIAKYLNLACRIPDLNA
;
A
#
# COMPACT_ATOMS: atom_id res chain seq x y z
N MET A 1 -25.07 20.01 22.10
CA MET A 1 -24.95 18.86 21.17
C MET A 1 -23.62 19.02 20.45
N SER A 2 -22.60 18.31 20.89
CA SER A 2 -21.27 18.36 20.27
C SER A 2 -21.25 17.35 19.13
N THR A 3 -21.42 17.81 17.89
CA THR A 3 -21.09 17.01 16.72
C THR A 3 -19.58 16.95 16.63
N GLY A 4 -18.99 15.92 17.25
CA GLY A 4 -17.60 15.59 17.01
C GLY A 4 -17.46 15.25 15.53
N PHE A 5 -16.78 16.11 14.77
CA PHE A 5 -16.25 15.71 13.47
C PHE A 5 -15.23 14.60 13.76
N SER A 6 -15.65 13.35 13.63
CA SER A 6 -14.71 12.24 13.57
C SER A 6 -13.87 12.48 12.32
N ILE A 7 -12.61 12.88 12.53
CA ILE A 7 -11.63 12.99 11.46
C ILE A 7 -11.57 11.61 10.79
N PRO A 8 -11.69 11.49 9.46
CA PRO A 8 -11.55 10.22 8.76
C PRO A 8 -10.25 9.54 9.20
N SER A 9 -10.37 8.34 9.73
CA SER A 9 -9.25 7.57 10.27
C SER A 9 -8.68 6.76 9.11
N ALA A 10 -7.68 7.26 8.38
CA ALA A 10 -7.07 6.69 7.17
C ALA A 10 -6.75 5.18 7.22
N VAL A 11 -7.79 4.35 7.19
CA VAL A 11 -7.77 2.95 7.58
C VAL A 11 -8.00 2.11 6.35
N TYR A 12 -7.16 1.12 6.19
CA TYR A 12 -7.31 0.06 5.21
C TYR A 12 -7.62 -1.22 5.96
N ARG A 13 -8.79 -1.80 5.72
CA ARG A 13 -9.13 -3.16 6.14
C ARG A 13 -8.95 -4.07 4.94
N ILE A 14 -8.14 -5.11 5.10
CA ILE A 14 -7.72 -6.00 4.03
C ILE A 14 -8.09 -7.40 4.48
N LYS A 15 -9.02 -8.01 3.75
CA LYS A 15 -9.43 -9.39 3.97
C LYS A 15 -8.95 -10.25 2.81
N GLN A 16 -8.08 -11.21 3.11
CA GLN A 16 -7.63 -12.18 2.13
C GLN A 16 -8.72 -13.23 1.89
N LEU A 17 -9.15 -13.35 0.64
CA LEU A 17 -10.21 -14.29 0.22
C LEU A 17 -9.62 -15.61 -0.27
N LYS A 18 -8.44 -15.55 -0.91
CA LYS A 18 -7.71 -16.71 -1.42
C LYS A 18 -6.21 -16.43 -1.44
N GLU A 19 -5.42 -17.49 -1.59
CA GLU A 19 -3.99 -17.35 -1.82
C GLU A 19 -3.72 -16.66 -3.17
N ALA A 20 -2.65 -15.88 -3.24
CA ALA A 20 -2.12 -15.40 -4.51
C ALA A 20 -1.26 -16.48 -5.16
N GLU A 21 -1.55 -16.77 -6.43
CA GLU A 21 -0.77 -17.71 -7.23
C GLU A 21 0.70 -17.30 -7.26
N PRO A 22 1.66 -18.25 -7.19
CA PRO A 22 3.08 -17.93 -7.10
C PRO A 22 3.60 -17.00 -8.20
N GLU A 23 3.17 -17.20 -9.44
CA GLU A 23 3.57 -16.39 -10.59
C GLU A 23 2.99 -14.98 -10.52
N SER A 24 1.68 -14.85 -10.27
CA SER A 24 1.01 -13.56 -10.07
C SER A 24 1.59 -12.79 -8.88
N TRP A 25 1.95 -13.47 -7.79
CA TRP A 25 2.62 -12.88 -6.64
C TRP A 25 4.02 -12.37 -7.01
N SER A 26 4.76 -13.12 -7.83
CA SER A 26 6.06 -12.69 -8.34
C SER A 26 5.96 -11.41 -9.17
N ASP A 27 4.98 -11.35 -10.08
CA ASP A 27 4.73 -10.17 -10.91
C ASP A 27 4.33 -8.95 -10.05
N LEU A 28 3.46 -9.16 -9.05
CA LEU A 28 3.11 -8.15 -8.06
C LEU A 28 4.35 -7.62 -7.34
N CYS A 29 5.22 -8.50 -6.85
CA CYS A 29 6.43 -8.11 -6.14
C CYS A 29 7.38 -7.30 -7.03
N GLN A 30 7.51 -7.68 -8.31
CA GLN A 30 8.31 -6.93 -9.28
C GLN A 30 7.73 -5.53 -9.52
N ALA A 31 6.41 -5.42 -9.72
CA ALA A 31 5.73 -4.15 -9.93
C ALA A 31 5.83 -3.23 -8.70
N VAL A 32 5.66 -3.77 -7.49
CA VAL A 32 5.82 -3.01 -6.23
C VAL A 32 7.26 -2.52 -6.07
N THR A 33 8.24 -3.35 -6.39
CA THR A 33 9.66 -2.94 -6.35
C THR A 33 9.94 -1.82 -7.35
N GLN A 34 9.39 -1.88 -8.57
CA GLN A 34 9.49 -0.81 -9.56
C GLN A 34 8.82 0.49 -9.08
N ALA A 35 7.62 0.39 -8.51
CA ALA A 35 6.90 1.53 -7.95
C ALA A 35 7.70 2.20 -6.84
N TYR A 36 8.26 1.42 -5.93
CA TYR A 36 9.07 1.94 -4.84
C TYR A 36 10.35 2.64 -5.35
N ARG A 37 11.05 2.05 -6.32
CA ARG A 37 12.19 2.70 -6.97
C ARG A 37 11.81 4.04 -7.58
N GLN A 38 10.68 4.10 -8.28
CA GLN A 38 10.19 5.32 -8.92
C GLN A 38 9.87 6.40 -7.87
N ILE A 39 9.16 6.05 -6.79
CA ILE A 39 8.86 6.96 -5.68
C ILE A 39 10.15 7.52 -5.07
N LYS A 40 11.15 6.66 -4.85
CA LYS A 40 12.40 7.07 -4.20
C LYS A 40 13.29 7.93 -5.11
N MET A 41 13.32 7.65 -6.42
CA MET A 41 14.10 8.43 -7.39
C MET A 41 13.42 9.75 -7.76
N GLN A 42 12.09 9.80 -7.73
CA GLN A 42 11.30 10.96 -8.11
C GLN A 42 10.22 11.26 -7.07
N PRO A 43 10.59 11.59 -5.81
CA PRO A 43 9.64 11.81 -4.72
C PRO A 43 8.65 12.94 -5.02
N GLN A 44 9.03 13.93 -5.82
CA GLN A 44 8.16 15.01 -6.30
C GLN A 44 6.99 14.55 -7.16
N THR A 45 6.99 13.30 -7.62
CA THR A 45 5.87 12.70 -8.37
C THR A 45 4.80 12.15 -7.44
N THR A 46 5.14 11.96 -6.16
CA THR A 46 4.18 11.71 -5.10
C THR A 46 3.84 13.08 -4.51
N ASP A 47 2.59 13.33 -4.15
CA ASP A 47 2.19 14.57 -3.46
C ASP A 47 2.88 14.75 -2.09
N HIS A 48 3.76 13.83 -1.72
CA HIS A 48 4.58 13.81 -0.53
C HIS A 48 6.04 14.08 -0.90
N SER A 49 6.46 15.34 -0.82
CA SER A 49 7.82 15.78 -1.16
C SER A 49 8.95 15.10 -0.35
N CYS A 50 8.64 14.41 0.75
CA CYS A 50 9.60 13.78 1.67
C CYS A 50 9.20 12.36 2.10
N LEU A 51 8.72 11.51 1.19
CA LEU A 51 8.30 10.15 1.54
C LEU A 51 9.49 9.23 1.86
N THR A 52 9.68 8.88 3.15
CA THR A 52 10.66 7.87 3.57
C THR A 52 9.96 6.56 3.94
N ILE A 53 10.16 5.54 3.12
CA ILE A 53 9.69 4.18 3.41
C ILE A 53 10.74 3.43 4.23
N CYS A 54 10.26 2.79 5.29
CA CYS A 54 11.04 1.98 6.21
C CYS A 54 10.50 0.54 6.26
N GLU A 55 11.31 -0.36 6.83
CA GLU A 55 10.86 -1.70 7.20
C GLU A 55 9.68 -1.64 8.19
N HIS A 56 9.07 -2.79 8.46
CA HIS A 56 7.87 -2.94 9.27
C HIS A 56 7.83 -2.08 10.55
N SER A 57 8.91 -2.08 11.34
CA SER A 57 8.97 -1.34 12.60
C SER A 57 9.16 0.17 12.43
N GLY A 58 9.45 0.65 11.22
CA GLY A 58 9.63 2.06 10.88
C GLY A 58 11.00 2.64 11.22
N ASN A 59 11.95 1.80 11.64
CA ASN A 59 13.25 2.21 12.17
C ASN A 59 14.34 2.30 11.11
N THR A 60 14.31 1.41 10.12
CA THR A 60 15.34 1.35 9.07
C THR A 60 14.74 1.67 7.71
N SER A 61 15.29 2.67 7.00
CA SER A 61 14.84 2.97 5.63
C SER A 61 15.19 1.82 4.68
N LEU A 62 14.23 1.44 3.84
CA LEU A 62 14.42 0.35 2.88
C LEU A 62 15.36 0.79 1.74
N ARG A 63 16.18 -0.14 1.25
CA ARG A 63 17.13 0.09 0.14
C ARG A 63 16.41 0.04 -1.21
N PHE A 64 17.09 0.37 -2.31
CA PHE A 64 16.50 0.39 -3.67
C PHE A 64 16.25 -1.02 -4.26
N ASP A 65 16.27 -2.06 -3.44
CA ASP A 65 16.14 -3.47 -3.81
C ASP A 65 14.76 -4.01 -3.38
N ASP A 66 14.62 -5.33 -3.41
CA ASP A 66 13.45 -6.10 -3.00
C ASP A 66 13.32 -6.21 -1.47
N SER A 67 13.98 -5.36 -0.67
CA SER A 67 13.85 -5.39 0.80
C SER A 67 12.41 -5.22 1.33
N LEU A 68 11.49 -4.71 0.49
CA LEU A 68 10.04 -4.65 0.77
C LEU A 68 9.39 -6.04 0.80
N ILE A 69 10.00 -7.01 0.12
CA ILE A 69 9.48 -8.34 -0.18
C ILE A 69 10.19 -9.35 0.72
N GLY A 70 9.53 -9.75 1.80
CA GLY A 70 9.90 -10.95 2.55
C GLY A 70 9.46 -12.22 1.82
N LEU A 71 9.70 -13.39 2.43
CA LEU A 71 9.26 -14.70 1.93
C LEU A 71 7.72 -14.78 1.87
N GLY A 72 7.13 -14.31 0.77
CA GLY A 72 5.68 -14.27 0.57
C GLY A 72 4.96 -13.13 1.31
N VAL A 73 5.66 -12.06 1.69
CA VAL A 73 5.08 -10.93 2.42
C VAL A 73 5.59 -9.60 1.86
N ILE A 74 4.71 -8.64 1.64
CA ILE A 74 5.06 -7.24 1.41
C ILE A 74 4.77 -6.50 2.72
N SER A 75 5.79 -5.88 3.33
CA SER A 75 5.62 -5.17 4.59
C SER A 75 6.50 -3.94 4.69
N PHE A 76 5.91 -2.83 5.14
CA PHE A 76 6.60 -1.57 5.30
C PHE A 76 5.85 -0.61 6.23
N ASN A 77 6.53 0.46 6.62
CA ASN A 77 5.96 1.56 7.37
C ASN A 77 6.60 2.88 6.90
N GLY A 78 6.10 4.01 7.36
CA GLY A 78 6.82 5.27 7.26
C GLY A 78 7.98 5.35 8.24
N SER A 79 8.78 6.42 8.13
CA SER A 79 9.93 6.63 8.99
C SER A 79 9.54 7.17 10.37
N ARG A 80 9.90 6.46 11.45
CA ARG A 80 9.74 6.95 12.82
C ARG A 80 10.58 8.20 13.10
N ALA A 81 11.81 8.23 12.59
CA ALA A 81 12.72 9.38 12.76
C ALA A 81 12.13 10.68 12.19
N HIS A 82 11.31 10.58 11.15
CA HIS A 82 10.63 11.72 10.52
C HIS A 82 9.16 11.86 10.96
N GLN A 83 8.71 11.12 11.97
CA GLN A 83 7.30 11.10 12.44
C GLN A 83 6.30 10.73 11.33
N GLN A 84 6.70 9.88 10.41
CA GLN A 84 5.90 9.39 9.29
C GLN A 84 5.37 7.97 9.51
N ALA A 85 5.73 7.32 10.62
CA ALA A 85 5.31 5.95 10.93
C ALA A 85 3.95 5.90 11.65
N GLY A 86 3.08 5.00 11.19
CA GLY A 86 1.81 4.65 11.83
C GLY A 86 1.72 3.14 12.04
N ASP A 87 0.56 2.55 11.77
CA ASP A 87 0.42 1.09 11.70
C ASP A 87 1.15 0.57 10.46
N ALA A 88 2.03 -0.41 10.64
CA ALA A 88 2.83 -0.97 9.56
C ALA A 88 1.95 -1.74 8.58
N PHE A 89 2.03 -1.46 7.28
CA PHE A 89 1.28 -2.20 6.27
C PHE A 89 1.85 -3.60 6.08
N ILE A 90 0.96 -4.59 5.91
CA ILE A 90 1.30 -5.99 5.64
C ILE A 90 0.34 -6.54 4.57
N LEU A 91 0.90 -7.22 3.56
CA LEU A 91 0.16 -8.04 2.60
C LEU A 91 0.85 -9.40 2.45
N THR A 92 0.12 -10.50 2.60
CA THR A 92 0.66 -11.87 2.59
C THR A 92 0.18 -12.67 1.40
N ARG A 93 1.05 -13.50 0.81
CA ARG A 93 0.69 -14.41 -0.30
C ARG A 93 -0.28 -15.52 0.12
N GLY A 94 0.02 -16.20 1.22
CA GLY A 94 -0.73 -17.35 1.73
C GLY A 94 -1.79 -16.97 2.76
N ILE A 95 -2.84 -17.78 2.90
CA ILE A 95 -3.89 -17.59 3.89
C ILE A 95 -3.37 -18.08 5.24
N HIS A 96 -2.83 -17.17 6.05
CA HIS A 96 -2.41 -17.45 7.43
C HIS A 96 -3.35 -16.76 8.43
N GLN A 97 -3.02 -16.78 9.72
CA GLN A 97 -3.83 -16.23 10.83
C GLN A 97 -4.18 -14.73 10.68
N THR A 98 -3.54 -14.02 9.73
CA THR A 98 -3.76 -12.61 9.39
C THR A 98 -4.70 -12.42 8.19
N ALA A 99 -5.61 -13.37 7.93
CA ALA A 99 -6.55 -13.31 6.80
C ALA A 99 -7.50 -12.09 6.84
N ASP A 100 -7.65 -11.46 8.00
CA ASP A 100 -8.33 -10.17 8.17
C ASP A 100 -7.42 -9.26 8.99
N TYR A 101 -7.04 -8.13 8.41
CA TYR A 101 -6.05 -7.22 8.98
C TYR A 101 -6.43 -5.78 8.66
N SER A 102 -6.19 -4.87 9.60
CA SER A 102 -6.36 -3.43 9.39
C SER A 102 -5.09 -2.64 9.68
N CYS A 103 -4.73 -1.70 8.80
CA CYS A 103 -3.72 -0.69 9.07
C CYS A 103 -4.35 0.70 9.12
N ASN A 104 -4.12 1.44 10.21
CA ASN A 104 -4.41 2.87 10.25
C ASN A 104 -3.15 3.67 9.92
N THR A 105 -3.15 4.31 8.76
CA THR A 105 -2.04 5.15 8.32
C THR A 105 -2.09 6.56 8.89
N ASN A 106 -3.18 6.99 9.53
CA ASN A 106 -3.39 8.36 10.01
C ASN A 106 -3.04 9.45 8.98
N HIS A 107 -3.30 9.21 7.69
CA HIS A 107 -2.97 10.07 6.54
C HIS A 107 -1.46 10.34 6.39
N LEU A 108 -0.62 9.52 7.02
CA LEU A 108 0.83 9.66 6.95
C LEU A 108 1.33 9.31 5.53
N PRO A 109 2.47 9.88 5.09
CA PRO A 109 2.91 9.82 3.69
C PRO A 109 3.01 8.41 3.08
N TYR A 110 3.38 7.39 3.86
CA TYR A 110 3.48 6.00 3.36
C TYR A 110 2.14 5.39 2.93
N SER A 111 1.02 6.02 3.30
CA SER A 111 -0.33 5.69 2.82
C SER A 111 -0.42 5.71 1.29
N PHE A 112 0.39 6.53 0.62
CA PHE A 112 0.49 6.51 -0.85
C PHE A 112 0.99 5.16 -1.37
N LEU A 113 2.08 4.62 -0.80
CA LEU A 113 2.59 3.30 -1.20
C LEU A 113 1.61 2.18 -0.84
N VAL A 114 0.84 2.31 0.25
CA VAL A 114 -0.25 1.38 0.58
C VAL A 114 -1.26 1.28 -0.57
N ARG A 115 -1.77 2.41 -1.06
CA ARG A 115 -2.70 2.43 -2.20
C ARG A 115 -2.07 1.85 -3.47
N VAL A 116 -0.80 2.18 -3.74
CA VAL A 116 -0.08 1.63 -4.90
C VAL A 116 -0.02 0.11 -4.83
N VAL A 117 0.37 -0.46 -3.69
CA VAL A 117 0.45 -1.91 -3.51
C VAL A 117 -0.92 -2.55 -3.67
N LEU A 118 -1.98 -1.97 -3.10
CA LEU A 118 -3.32 -2.53 -3.17
C LEU A 118 -3.91 -2.48 -4.60
N LEU A 119 -3.67 -1.41 -5.37
CA LEU A 119 -4.07 -1.33 -6.78
C LEU A 119 -3.29 -2.32 -7.67
N LEU A 120 -2.00 -2.50 -7.42
CA LEU A 120 -1.21 -3.51 -8.11
C LEU A 120 -1.64 -4.93 -7.71
N ALA A 121 -1.99 -5.15 -6.45
CA ALA A 121 -2.47 -6.43 -5.96
C ALA A 121 -3.79 -6.84 -6.64
N ASP A 122 -4.74 -5.93 -6.80
CA ASP A 122 -5.97 -6.20 -7.54
C ASP A 122 -5.71 -6.46 -9.04
N PHE A 123 -4.72 -5.77 -9.62
CA PHE A 123 -4.35 -5.96 -11.03
C PHE A 123 -3.72 -7.33 -11.30
N TYR A 124 -2.72 -7.75 -10.51
CA TYR A 124 -1.98 -8.99 -10.73
C TYR A 124 -2.64 -10.22 -10.11
N CYS A 125 -3.33 -10.04 -8.97
CA CYS A 125 -3.94 -11.10 -8.18
C CYS A 125 -5.43 -10.77 -7.94
N PRO A 126 -6.25 -10.65 -9.00
CA PRO A 126 -7.64 -10.23 -8.87
C PRO A 126 -8.40 -11.19 -7.96
N THR A 127 -9.30 -10.64 -7.14
CA THR A 127 -10.13 -11.35 -6.15
C THR A 127 -9.36 -12.04 -5.01
N SER A 128 -8.04 -11.85 -4.89
CA SER A 128 -7.27 -12.42 -3.77
C SER A 128 -7.50 -11.67 -2.45
N TRP A 129 -7.78 -10.37 -2.52
CA TRP A 129 -8.09 -9.54 -1.35
C TRP A 129 -9.34 -8.70 -1.59
N GLN A 130 -10.09 -8.50 -0.53
CA GLN A 130 -11.17 -7.54 -0.40
C GLN A 130 -10.67 -6.37 0.44
N ILE A 131 -10.94 -5.15 -0.01
CA ILE A 131 -10.44 -3.92 0.62
C ILE A 131 -11.63 -3.09 1.06
N THR A 132 -11.65 -2.70 2.34
CA THR A 132 -12.60 -1.72 2.87
C THR A 132 -11.83 -0.54 3.44
N THR A 133 -12.18 0.68 3.07
CA THR A 133 -11.42 1.87 3.49
C THR A 133 -12.29 3.11 3.59
N ASP A 134 -11.89 4.05 4.44
CA ASP A 134 -12.49 5.39 4.51
C ASP A 134 -11.69 6.45 3.72
N ILE A 135 -10.67 6.02 2.98
CA ILE A 135 -9.87 6.87 2.12
C ILE A 135 -10.72 7.34 0.92
N PRO A 136 -10.76 8.65 0.61
CA PRO A 136 -11.55 9.18 -0.49
C PRO A 136 -11.21 8.56 -1.85
N LEU A 137 -12.23 8.33 -2.68
CA LEU A 137 -12.06 7.79 -4.04
C LEU A 137 -11.10 8.65 -4.90
N SER A 138 -11.02 9.95 -4.66
CA SER A 138 -10.09 10.86 -5.33
C SER A 138 -8.63 10.43 -5.16
N ASP A 139 -8.25 9.97 -3.97
CA ASP A 139 -6.88 9.58 -3.66
C ASP A 139 -6.53 8.26 -4.34
N TRP A 140 -7.52 7.36 -4.47
CA TRP A 140 -7.39 6.13 -5.25
C TRP A 140 -7.25 6.41 -6.73
N GLN A 141 -8.06 7.32 -7.29
CA GLN A 141 -7.96 7.72 -8.68
C GLN A 141 -6.62 8.37 -8.99
N GLN A 142 -6.18 9.29 -8.15
CA GLN A 142 -4.87 9.91 -8.28
C GLN A 142 -3.74 8.87 -8.25
N THR A 143 -3.84 7.87 -7.37
CA THR A 143 -2.85 6.79 -7.30
C THR A 143 -2.89 5.92 -8.57
N ALA A 144 -4.07 5.60 -9.09
CA ALA A 144 -4.23 4.87 -10.34
C ALA A 144 -3.65 5.64 -11.54
N ASP A 145 -3.88 6.96 -11.61
CA ASP A 145 -3.32 7.83 -12.65
C ASP A 145 -1.79 7.91 -12.57
N TRP A 146 -1.25 7.93 -11.34
CA TRP A 146 0.20 7.87 -11.12
C TRP A 146 0.79 6.54 -11.63
N ILE A 147 0.14 5.41 -11.32
CA ILE A 147 0.56 4.08 -11.81
C ILE A 147 0.52 4.04 -13.34
N ALA A 148 -0.54 4.55 -13.96
CA ALA A 148 -0.65 4.61 -15.41
C ALA A 148 0.46 5.45 -16.05
N LYS A 149 0.78 6.60 -15.44
CA LYS A 149 1.79 7.51 -15.96
C LYS A 149 3.23 6.99 -15.81
N TYR A 150 3.56 6.41 -14.65
CA TYR A 150 4.95 6.11 -14.31
C TYR A 150 5.33 4.63 -14.40
N LEU A 151 4.34 3.73 -14.35
CA LEU A 151 4.55 2.29 -14.51
C LEU A 151 3.93 1.75 -15.81
N ASN A 152 3.20 2.59 -16.57
CA ASN A 152 2.52 2.20 -17.81
C ASN A 152 1.53 1.04 -17.60
N LEU A 153 0.82 1.04 -16.46
CA LEU A 153 -0.17 0.04 -16.09
C LEU A 153 -1.54 0.69 -15.86
N ALA A 154 -2.59 0.15 -16.48
CA ALA A 154 -3.95 0.66 -16.32
C ALA A 154 -4.69 -0.10 -15.21
N CYS A 155 -4.43 0.29 -13.95
CA CYS A 155 -5.15 -0.26 -12.80
C CYS A 155 -6.58 0.27 -12.75
N ARG A 156 -7.53 -0.62 -12.42
CA ARG A 156 -8.89 -0.23 -12.05
C ARG A 156 -8.95 -0.06 -10.54
N ILE A 157 -9.81 0.84 -10.07
CA ILE A 157 -10.10 0.94 -8.64
C ILE A 157 -11.07 -0.20 -8.29
N PRO A 158 -10.75 -1.09 -7.34
CA PRO A 158 -11.63 -2.16 -6.92
C PRO A 158 -12.84 -1.62 -6.13
N ASP A 159 -13.81 -2.49 -5.82
CA ASP A 159 -14.89 -2.10 -4.90
C ASP A 159 -14.34 -1.93 -3.47
N LEU A 160 -14.31 -0.68 -3.00
CA LEU A 160 -13.69 -0.26 -1.75
C LEU A 160 -14.62 -0.38 -0.52
N ASN A 161 -15.85 -0.89 -0.69
CA ASN A 161 -16.84 -1.04 0.37
C ASN A 161 -17.58 -2.40 0.33
N ALA A 162 -17.02 -3.38 -0.37
CA ALA A 162 -17.58 -4.72 -0.49
C ALA A 162 -17.66 -5.44 0.86
#